data_AF-A0A840PVC8-F1
#
_entry.id   AF-A0A840PVC8-F1
#
_cell.length_a   1.000
_cell.length_b   1.000
_cell.length_c   1.000
_cell.angle_alpha   90.00
_cell.angle_beta   90.00
_cell.angle_gamma   90.00
#
_symmetry.space_group_name_H-M   'P 1'
#
loop_
_entity.id
_entity.type
_entity.pdbx_description
1 polymer ?
#
loop_
_entity_poly.entity_id
_entity_poly.type
_entity_poly.pdbx_seq_one_letter_code
_entity_poly.pdbx_strand_id
1 'polypeptide(L)'
;MTIVKQISLFDIHQLLEMESSHRYDAIFSVIDIQPIFQLFSKKTLKGAPRELNYGAMIQSLIIRIVERIPTMKDLVKRLVHDPLFRFDCGFLVSDVVPSESSYSRMIQVIS
;
A
#
# COMPACT_ATOMS: atom_id res chain seq x y z
N MET A 1 37.44 -27.94 -11.02
CA MET A 1 36.25 -27.07 -11.17
C MET A 1 36.56 -25.73 -10.53
N THR A 2 36.76 -24.70 -11.35
CA THR A 2 37.11 -23.35 -10.85
C THR A 2 35.82 -22.61 -10.55
N ILE A 3 35.51 -22.43 -9.26
CA ILE A 3 34.36 -21.63 -8.82
C ILE A 3 34.71 -20.17 -9.05
N VAL A 4 34.13 -19.56 -10.08
CA VAL A 4 34.22 -18.12 -10.29
C VAL A 4 33.35 -17.45 -9.23
N LYS A 5 33.97 -16.86 -8.20
CA LYS A 5 33.26 -15.99 -7.26
C LYS A 5 33.16 -14.61 -7.90
N GLN A 6 31.94 -14.21 -8.26
CA GLN A 6 31.67 -12.81 -8.55
C GLN A 6 31.90 -12.01 -7.27
N ILE A 7 32.83 -11.06 -7.31
CA ILE A 7 33.05 -10.13 -6.21
C ILE A 7 31.79 -9.25 -6.15
N SER A 8 31.04 -9.34 -5.05
CA SER A 8 29.88 -8.46 -4.85
C SER A 8 30.39 -7.05 -4.56
N LEU A 9 29.92 -6.06 -5.32
CA LEU A 9 30.28 -4.66 -5.11
C LEU A 9 29.65 -4.08 -3.83
N PHE A 10 28.54 -4.66 -3.38
CA PHE A 10 27.80 -4.25 -2.19
C PHE A 10 27.41 -5.47 -1.37
N ASP A 11 27.37 -5.30 -0.05
CA ASP A 11 26.75 -6.28 0.84
C ASP A 11 25.22 -6.15 0.83
N ILE A 12 24.49 -7.18 1.24
CA ILE A 12 23.02 -7.19 1.31
C ILE A 12 22.51 -6.02 2.16
N HIS A 13 23.20 -5.72 3.27
CA HIS A 13 22.86 -4.59 4.13
C HIS A 13 22.97 -3.25 3.41
N GLN A 14 24.04 -3.04 2.63
CA GLN A 14 24.25 -1.80 1.88
C GLN A 14 23.18 -1.63 0.78
N LEU A 15 22.81 -2.72 0.11
CA LEU A 15 21.73 -2.69 -0.86
C LEU A 15 20.38 -2.32 -0.23
N LEU A 16 20.13 -2.79 0.99
CA LEU A 16 18.92 -2.44 1.74
C LEU A 16 18.90 -0.97 2.17
N GLU A 17 20.02 -0.42 2.63
CA GLU A 17 20.13 1.02 2.98
C GLU A 17 19.98 1.94 1.77
N MET A 18 20.42 1.48 0.59
CA MET A 18 20.25 2.19 -0.67
C MET A 18 18.85 2.03 -1.27
N GLU A 19 18.05 1.08 -0.78
CA GLU A 19 16.69 0.88 -1.24
C GLU A 19 15.84 2.09 -0.83
N SER A 20 15.12 2.66 -1.79
CA SER A 20 14.20 3.77 -1.51
C SER A 20 12.93 3.24 -0.84
N SER A 21 13.03 2.76 0.41
CA SER A 21 11.92 2.17 1.16
C SER A 21 10.77 3.14 1.48
N HIS A 22 10.92 4.40 1.08
CA HIS A 22 10.03 5.53 1.40
C HIS A 22 9.52 6.24 0.13
N ARG A 23 9.17 5.50 -0.93
CA ARG A 23 8.76 6.05 -2.24
C ARG A 23 7.64 7.08 -2.14
N TYR A 24 6.71 6.92 -1.19
CA TYR A 24 5.51 7.74 -1.09
C TYR A 24 5.48 8.65 0.15
N ASP A 25 6.48 8.58 1.03
CA ASP A 25 6.51 9.33 2.28
C ASP A 25 6.48 10.83 2.05
N ALA A 26 7.20 11.31 1.03
CA ALA A 26 7.20 12.72 0.63
C ALA A 26 5.82 13.20 0.15
N ILE A 27 4.97 12.31 -0.36
CA ILE A 27 3.60 12.66 -0.78
C ILE A 27 2.69 12.72 0.44
N PHE A 28 2.76 11.72 1.32
CA PHE A 28 1.93 11.66 2.51
C PHE A 28 2.33 12.69 3.59
N SER A 29 3.57 13.18 3.59
CA SER A 29 4.01 14.24 4.51
C SER A 29 3.38 15.60 4.21
N VAL A 30 2.94 15.83 2.97
CA VAL A 30 2.37 17.10 2.51
C VAL A 30 0.84 17.11 2.62
N ILE A 31 0.20 15.94 2.60
CA ILE A 31 -1.26 15.80 2.55
C ILE A 31 -1.79 15.36 3.91
N ASP A 32 -2.62 16.18 4.55
CA ASP A 32 -3.35 15.76 5.74
C ASP A 32 -4.53 14.83 5.36
N ILE A 33 -4.30 13.53 5.50
CA ILE A 33 -5.29 12.47 5.25
C ILE A 33 -6.07 12.05 6.50
N GLN A 34 -5.79 12.65 7.67
CA GLN A 34 -6.48 12.32 8.92
C GLN A 34 -8.01 12.47 8.84
N PRO A 35 -8.57 13.52 8.21
CA PRO A 35 -10.02 13.66 8.11
C PRO A 35 -10.68 12.47 7.38
N ILE A 36 -10.02 11.92 6.37
CA ILE A 36 -10.53 10.78 5.61
C ILE A 36 -10.50 9.52 6.47
N PHE A 37 -9.42 9.29 7.23
CA PHE A 37 -9.34 8.16 8.17
C PHE A 37 -10.44 8.20 9.24
N GLN A 38 -10.84 9.39 9.68
CA GLN A 38 -11.90 9.55 10.66
C GLN A 38 -13.28 9.10 10.15
N LEU A 39 -13.58 9.26 8.85
CA LEU A 39 -14.81 8.73 8.23
C LEU A 39 -14.91 7.21 8.37
N PHE A 40 -13.77 6.55 8.34
CA PHE A 40 -13.65 5.11 8.50
C PHE A 40 -13.25 4.71 9.93
N SER A 41 -13.28 5.60 10.90
CA SER A 41 -13.03 5.21 12.29
C SER A 41 -14.28 4.59 12.89
N LYS A 42 -14.11 3.49 13.65
CA LYS A 42 -15.23 2.95 14.42
C LYS A 42 -15.54 3.87 15.59
N LYS A 43 -16.80 4.22 15.77
CA LYS A 43 -17.27 4.98 16.95
C LYS A 43 -17.13 4.19 18.25
N THR A 44 -17.12 2.86 18.19
CA THR A 44 -17.04 1.99 19.37
C THR A 44 -16.01 0.88 19.14
N LEU A 45 -15.27 0.53 20.20
CA LEU A 45 -14.35 -0.62 20.23
C LEU A 45 -15.08 -1.98 20.26
N LYS A 46 -16.41 -1.98 20.42
CA LYS A 46 -17.23 -3.20 20.48
C LYS A 46 -17.74 -3.59 19.08
N GLY A 47 -17.94 -4.90 18.87
CA GLY A 47 -18.47 -5.49 17.64
C GLY A 47 -17.42 -6.21 16.80
N ALA A 48 -17.87 -6.89 15.73
CA ALA A 48 -17.00 -7.68 14.86
C ALA A 48 -15.84 -6.83 14.30
N PRO A 49 -14.60 -7.36 14.26
CA PRO A 49 -13.46 -6.63 13.69
C PRO A 49 -13.76 -6.21 12.24
N ARG A 50 -13.18 -5.09 11.81
CA ARG A 50 -13.31 -4.70 10.41
C ARG A 50 -12.48 -5.66 9.58
N GLU A 51 -13.09 -6.18 8.53
CA GLU A 51 -12.47 -7.18 7.66
C GLU A 51 -11.38 -6.57 6.75
N LEU A 52 -11.42 -5.25 6.52
CA LEU A 52 -10.55 -4.57 5.57
C LEU A 52 -9.77 -3.41 6.22
N ASN A 53 -8.52 -3.27 5.79
CA ASN A 53 -7.63 -2.18 6.16
C ASN A 53 -7.93 -0.93 5.31
N TYR A 54 -8.86 -0.10 5.78
CA TYR A 54 -9.24 1.14 5.11
C TYR A 54 -8.08 2.15 5.02
N GLY A 55 -7.14 2.11 5.96
CA GLY A 55 -5.96 2.98 5.93
C GLY A 55 -5.13 2.73 4.66
N ALA A 56 -4.77 1.46 4.46
CA ALA A 56 -4.04 1.02 3.28
C ALA A 56 -4.85 1.18 1.98
N MET A 57 -6.18 1.01 2.02
CA MET A 57 -7.05 1.30 0.87
C MET A 57 -7.04 2.77 0.45
N ILE A 58 -7.03 3.70 1.41
CA ILE A 58 -6.98 5.15 1.09
C ILE A 58 -5.60 5.49 0.52
N GLN A 59 -4.54 4.98 1.11
CA GLN A 59 -3.18 5.17 0.62
C GLN A 59 -3.01 4.59 -0.80
N SER A 60 -3.52 3.38 -1.06
CA SER A 60 -3.44 2.77 -2.39
C SER A 60 -4.19 3.57 -3.47
N LEU A 61 -5.28 4.26 -3.11
CA LEU A 61 -5.98 5.16 -4.04
C LEU A 61 -5.16 6.40 -4.37
N ILE A 62 -4.45 6.97 -3.39
CA ILE A 62 -3.58 8.13 -3.61
C ILE A 62 -2.40 7.71 -4.48
N ILE A 63 -1.76 6.58 -4.16
CA ILE A 63 -0.64 6.02 -4.92
C ILE A 63 -1.08 5.67 -6.35
N ARG A 64 -2.29 5.13 -6.54
CA ARG A 64 -2.89 4.88 -7.86
C ARG A 64 -2.88 6.15 -8.73
N ILE A 65 -3.23 7.30 -8.15
CA ILE A 65 -3.24 8.59 -8.87
C ILE A 65 -1.80 9.01 -9.22
N VAL A 66 -0.88 8.89 -8.27
CA VAL A 66 0.55 9.25 -8.44
C VAL A 66 1.20 8.41 -9.54
N GLU A 67 1.01 7.09 -9.52
CA GLU A 67 1.54 6.17 -10.51
C GLU A 67 0.70 6.08 -11.79
N ARG A 68 -0.40 6.84 -11.89
CA ARG A 68 -1.29 6.91 -13.05
C ARG A 68 -1.88 5.54 -13.46
N ILE A 69 -2.23 4.71 -12.48
CA ILE A 69 -2.90 3.44 -12.74
C ILE A 69 -4.36 3.73 -13.17
N PRO A 70 -4.75 3.37 -14.41
CA PRO A 70 -5.94 3.94 -15.03
C PRO A 70 -7.24 3.45 -14.38
N THR A 71 -7.34 2.17 -14.02
CA THR A 71 -8.57 1.59 -13.47
C THR A 71 -8.39 0.97 -12.09
N MET A 72 -9.49 0.81 -11.33
CA MET A 72 -9.47 0.08 -10.06
C MET A 72 -9.13 -1.39 -10.25
N LYS A 73 -9.55 -1.97 -11.37
CA LYS A 73 -9.20 -3.34 -11.75
C LYS A 73 -7.68 -3.50 -11.87
N ASP A 74 -7.00 -2.55 -12.51
CA ASP A 74 -5.54 -2.58 -12.63
C ASP A 74 -4.85 -2.39 -11.29
N LEU A 75 -5.39 -1.54 -10.41
CA LEU A 75 -4.90 -1.39 -9.05
C LEU A 75 -5.01 -2.70 -8.26
N VAL A 76 -6.19 -3.33 -8.25
CA VAL A 76 -6.42 -4.61 -7.56
C VAL A 76 -5.51 -5.69 -8.12
N LYS A 77 -5.39 -5.78 -9.45
CA LYS A 77 -4.50 -6.72 -10.12
C LYS A 77 -3.04 -6.51 -9.68
N ARG A 78 -2.59 -5.26 -9.57
CA ARG A 78 -1.24 -4.95 -9.10
C ARG A 78 -1.03 -5.31 -7.63
N LEU A 79 -1.99 -4.99 -6.76
CA LEU A 79 -1.93 -5.38 -5.34
C LEU A 79 -1.85 -6.89 -5.12
N VAL A 80 -2.40 -7.69 -6.05
CA VAL A 80 -2.29 -9.16 -6.01
C VAL A 80 -0.93 -9.66 -6.49
N HIS A 81 -0.38 -9.08 -7.56
CA HIS A 81 0.82 -9.62 -8.21
C HIS A 81 2.14 -8.99 -7.74
N ASP A 82 2.09 -7.81 -7.12
CA ASP A 82 3.25 -7.04 -6.69
C ASP A 82 3.22 -6.85 -5.16
N PRO A 83 3.89 -7.74 -4.40
CA PRO A 83 3.94 -7.65 -2.94
C PRO A 83 4.63 -6.38 -2.45
N LEU A 84 5.64 -5.86 -3.16
CA LEU A 84 6.35 -4.63 -2.78
C LEU A 84 5.40 -3.44 -2.86
N PHE A 85 4.69 -3.31 -3.99
CA PHE A 85 3.66 -2.27 -4.13
C PHE A 85 2.58 -2.39 -3.04
N ARG A 86 2.19 -3.61 -2.68
CA ARG A 86 1.23 -3.86 -1.60
C ARG A 86 1.75 -3.36 -0.25
N PHE A 87 3.03 -3.59 0.07
CA PHE A 87 3.66 -3.06 1.27
C PHE A 87 3.79 -1.54 1.25
N ASP A 88 4.19 -0.96 0.11
CA ASP A 88 4.30 0.49 -0.03
C ASP A 88 2.94 1.20 0.17
N CYS A 89 1.83 0.51 -0.17
CA CYS A 89 0.48 0.99 0.10
C CYS A 89 0.05 0.85 1.56
N GLY A 90 0.87 0.27 2.44
CA GLY A 90 0.59 0.10 3.87
C GLY A 90 -0.19 -1.17 4.23
N PHE A 91 -0.36 -2.13 3.31
CA PHE A 91 -0.99 -3.42 3.63
C PHE A 91 -0.02 -4.35 4.37
N LEU A 92 -0.51 -5.03 5.40
CA LEU A 92 0.22 -6.09 6.07
C LEU A 92 0.21 -7.38 5.25
N VAL A 93 1.14 -8.30 5.55
CA VAL A 93 1.17 -9.62 4.89
C VAL A 93 -0.15 -10.38 5.07
N SER A 94 -0.74 -10.26 6.26
CA SER A 94 -1.99 -10.88 6.68
C SER A 94 -3.23 -10.22 6.09
N ASP A 95 -3.10 -9.02 5.54
CA ASP A 95 -4.26 -8.29 5.02
C ASP A 95 -4.78 -8.94 3.74
N VAL A 96 -6.10 -9.06 3.68
CA VAL A 96 -6.80 -9.50 2.47
C VAL A 96 -6.75 -8.38 1.44
N VAL A 97 -6.39 -8.70 0.20
CA VAL A 97 -6.41 -7.73 -0.89
C VAL A 97 -7.87 -7.31 -1.15
N PRO A 98 -8.19 -6.00 -1.07
CA PRO A 98 -9.56 -5.52 -1.27
C PRO A 98 -10.05 -5.78 -2.69
N SER A 99 -11.33 -6.11 -2.84
CA SER A 99 -11.97 -6.23 -4.15
C SER A 99 -12.31 -4.87 -4.77
N GLU A 100 -12.55 -4.82 -6.08
CA GLU A 100 -13.02 -3.62 -6.78
C GLU A 100 -14.28 -3.03 -6.12
N SER A 101 -15.23 -3.90 -5.73
CA SER A 101 -16.46 -3.48 -5.03
C SER A 101 -16.20 -2.83 -3.68
N SER A 102 -15.11 -3.22 -3.00
CA SER A 102 -14.71 -2.63 -1.71
C SER A 102 -14.22 -1.19 -1.91
N TYR A 103 -13.45 -0.95 -2.96
CA TYR A 103 -13.06 0.41 -3.36
C TYR A 103 -14.27 1.26 -3.74
N SER A 104 -15.24 0.72 -4.50
CA SER A 104 -16.46 1.45 -4.84
C SER A 104 -17.26 1.88 -3.61
N ARG A 105 -17.46 0.97 -2.63
CA ARG A 105 -18.12 1.31 -1.36
C ARG A 105 -17.37 2.36 -0.57
N MET A 106 -16.04 2.29 -0.55
CA MET A 106 -15.21 3.27 0.14
C MET A 106 -15.34 4.65 -0.51
N ILE A 107 -15.30 4.72 -1.85
CA ILE A 107 -15.49 5.98 -2.58
C ILE A 107 -16.85 6.60 -2.31
N GLN A 108 -17.92 5.79 -2.28
CA GLN A 108 -19.27 6.27 -1.95
C GLN A 108 -19.38 6.92 -0.57
N VAL A 109 -18.50 6.56 0.38
CA VAL A 109 -18.47 7.18 1.71
C VAL A 109 -17.70 8.51 1.70
N ILE A 110 -16.75 8.68 0.77
CA ILE A 110 -15.91 9.87 0.66
C ILE A 110 -16.57 10.95 -0.22
N SER A 111 -17.32 10.54 -1.25
CA SER A 111 -18.07 11.43 -2.16
C SER A 111 -19.31 12.02 -1.52
#